data_AF-A0A832Z2W3-F1
#
_entry.id   AF-A0A832Z2W3-F1
#
_cell.length_a   1.000
_cell.length_b   1.000
_cell.length_c   1.000
_cell.angle_alpha   90.00
_cell.angle_beta   90.00
_cell.angle_gamma   90.00
#
_symmetry.space_group_name_H-M   'P 1'
#
loop_
_entity.id
_entity.type
_entity.pdbx_description
1 polymer ?
#
loop_
_entity_poly.entity_id
_entity_poly.type
_entity_poly.pdbx_seq_one_letter_code
_entity_poly.pdbx_strand_id
1 'polypeptide(L)'
;MRFVADAMLARLARWLRMMGYDTLCAADMPVDDDDLLNIALDESRVLLTRDRGLYERAKACDLPAVYVEAKDIVDQLAQLVRELK
;
A
#
# COMPACT_ATOMS: atom_id res chain seq x y z
N MET A 1 7.42 -8.84 -5.26
CA MET A 1 6.23 -7.96 -5.31
C MET A 1 6.68 -6.53 -5.05
N ARG A 2 5.98 -5.55 -5.64
CA ARG A 2 6.24 -4.13 -5.42
C ARG A 2 5.02 -3.48 -4.80
N PHE A 3 5.23 -2.64 -3.81
CA PHE A 3 4.17 -1.97 -3.07
C PHE A 3 4.34 -0.46 -3.15
N VAL A 4 3.23 0.24 -3.03
CA VAL A 4 3.17 1.67 -2.71
C VAL A 4 2.18 1.84 -1.57
N ALA A 5 2.56 2.56 -0.52
CA ALA A 5 1.76 2.70 0.69
C ALA A 5 1.45 4.17 0.98
N ASP A 6 0.25 4.44 1.49
CA ASP A 6 -0.05 5.75 2.07
C ASP A 6 0.80 6.05 3.33
N ALA A 7 0.70 7.27 3.85
CA ALA A 7 1.45 7.66 5.05
C ALA A 7 0.97 6.95 6.33
N MET A 8 -0.27 6.44 6.36
CA MET A 8 -0.83 5.70 7.51
C MET A 8 -0.13 4.35 7.70
N LEU A 9 0.47 3.81 6.64
CA LEU A 9 1.16 2.53 6.62
C LEU A 9 2.70 2.66 6.58
N ALA A 10 3.26 3.80 6.97
CA ALA A 10 4.71 4.02 7.02
C ALA A 10 5.48 2.97 7.83
N ARG A 11 4.89 2.48 8.93
CA ARG A 11 5.48 1.38 9.71
C ARG A 11 5.46 0.07 8.93
N LEU A 12 4.35 -0.27 8.29
CA LEU A 12 4.24 -1.48 7.45
C LEU A 12 5.21 -1.43 6.27
N ALA A 13 5.32 -0.29 5.59
CA ALA A 13 6.28 -0.08 4.51
C ALA A 13 7.72 -0.37 4.93
N ARG A 14 8.14 0.08 6.12
CA ARG A 14 9.47 -0.24 6.66
C ARG A 14 9.67 -1.74 6.87
N TRP A 15 8.68 -2.44 7.42
CA TRP A 15 8.76 -3.90 7.61
C TRP A 15 8.84 -4.64 6.27
N LEU A 16 8.05 -4.24 5.28
CA LEU A 16 8.11 -4.80 3.93
C LEU A 16 9.49 -4.61 3.30
N ARG A 17 10.09 -3.42 3.43
CA ARG A 17 11.47 -3.16 2.99
C ARG A 17 12.49 -4.04 3.70
N MET A 18 12.38 -4.21 5.03
CA MET A 18 13.25 -5.10 5.81
C MET A 18 13.14 -6.57 5.37
N MET A 19 11.97 -6.99 4.89
CA MET A 19 11.74 -8.31 4.31
C MET A 19 12.17 -8.45 2.85
N GLY A 20 12.72 -7.39 2.25
CA GLY A 20 13.24 -7.40 0.87
C GLY A 20 12.22 -7.05 -0.20
N TYR A 21 11.02 -6.57 0.16
CA TYR A 21 10.05 -6.07 -0.82
C TYR A 21 10.38 -4.63 -1.22
N ASP A 22 10.32 -4.34 -2.53
CA ASP A 22 10.36 -2.97 -3.03
C ASP A 22 9.06 -2.26 -2.61
N THR A 23 9.16 -1.26 -1.74
CA THR A 23 8.01 -0.57 -1.16
C THR A 23 8.26 0.92 -1.04
N LEU A 24 7.50 1.69 -1.82
CA LEU A 24 7.40 3.14 -1.71
C LEU A 24 6.36 3.52 -0.66
N CYS A 25 6.54 4.67 -0.02
CA CYS A 25 5.59 5.18 0.97
C CYS A 25 5.46 6.69 0.87
N ALA A 26 4.22 7.20 0.94
CA ALA A 26 3.92 8.63 0.93
C ALA A 26 4.55 9.38 2.12
N ALA A 27 4.87 8.70 3.22
CA ALA A 27 5.58 9.33 4.34
C ALA A 27 7.03 9.72 3.99
N ASP A 28 7.61 9.13 2.93
CA ASP A 28 9.00 9.35 2.52
C ASP A 28 9.10 10.34 1.32
N MET A 29 7.97 10.83 0.79
CA MET A 29 7.90 11.58 -0.48
C MET A 29 6.82 12.69 -0.44
N PRO A 30 7.01 13.85 -1.12
CA PRO A 30 5.99 14.88 -1.22
C PRO A 30 4.97 14.54 -2.33
N VAL A 31 4.12 13.54 -2.07
CA VAL A 31 3.11 13.02 -3.02
C VAL A 31 1.73 13.02 -2.39
N ASP A 32 0.69 13.19 -3.20
CA ASP A 32 -0.71 13.09 -2.78
C ASP A 32 -1.36 11.75 -3.18
N ASP A 33 -2.67 11.62 -2.92
CA ASP A 33 -3.43 10.41 -3.25
C ASP A 33 -3.47 10.12 -4.77
N ASP A 34 -3.55 11.14 -5.62
CA ASP A 34 -3.56 10.97 -7.07
C ASP A 34 -2.19 10.51 -7.56
N ASP A 35 -1.12 11.09 -7.01
CA ASP A 35 0.25 10.64 -7.26
C ASP A 35 0.45 9.17 -6.86
N LEU A 36 -0.09 8.74 -5.71
CA LEU A 36 0.02 7.33 -5.28
C LEU A 36 -0.70 6.38 -6.24
N LEU A 37 -1.87 6.77 -6.75
CA LEU A 37 -2.60 5.99 -7.76
C LEU A 37 -1.82 5.90 -9.08
N ASN A 38 -1.24 7.03 -9.52
CA ASN A 38 -0.41 7.07 -10.73
C ASN A 38 0.84 6.20 -10.58
N ILE A 39 1.55 6.30 -9.45
CA ILE A 39 2.71 5.43 -9.14
C ILE A 39 2.29 3.95 -9.12
N ALA A 40 1.15 3.62 -8.51
CA ALA A 40 0.63 2.26 -8.49
C ALA A 40 0.38 1.72 -9.91
N LEU A 41 -0.23 2.54 -10.77
CA LEU A 41 -0.53 2.22 -12.16
C LEU A 41 0.75 2.05 -12.99
N ASP A 42 1.55 3.11 -13.07
CA ASP A 42 2.71 3.23 -13.96
C ASP A 42 3.80 2.21 -13.62
N GLU A 43 3.99 1.95 -12.32
CA GLU A 43 4.99 1.00 -11.85
C GLU A 43 4.42 -0.38 -11.52
N SER A 44 3.14 -0.65 -11.82
CA SER A 44 2.47 -1.92 -11.52
C SER A 44 2.71 -2.38 -10.07
N ARG A 45 2.46 -1.47 -9.12
CA ARG A 45 2.61 -1.71 -7.68
C ARG A 45 1.25 -1.97 -7.04
N VAL A 46 1.24 -2.80 -6.00
CA VAL A 46 0.04 -2.97 -5.17
C VAL A 46 -0.07 -1.80 -4.21
N LEU A 47 -1.19 -1.07 -4.26
CA LEU A 47 -1.49 0.00 -3.31
C LEU A 47 -1.88 -0.60 -1.95
N LEU A 48 -1.21 -0.16 -0.89
CA LEU A 48 -1.57 -0.46 0.49
C LEU A 48 -2.10 0.81 1.13
N THR A 49 -3.32 0.77 1.65
CA THR A 49 -3.91 1.94 2.32
C THR A 49 -4.84 1.54 3.46
N ARG A 50 -4.97 2.42 4.45
CA ARG A 50 -6.03 2.35 5.48
C ARG A 50 -7.11 3.41 5.25
N ASP A 51 -6.96 4.23 4.22
CA ASP A 51 -7.96 5.17 3.78
C ASP A 51 -8.93 4.45 2.83
N ARG A 52 -10.21 4.41 3.23
CA ARG A 52 -11.24 3.75 2.44
C ARG A 52 -11.52 4.51 1.14
N GLY A 53 -11.48 5.84 1.15
CA GLY A 53 -11.68 6.65 -0.05
C GLY A 53 -10.59 6.39 -1.10
N LEU A 54 -9.33 6.35 -0.67
CA LEU A 54 -8.21 6.02 -1.55
C LEU A 54 -8.30 4.58 -2.10
N TYR A 55 -8.69 3.62 -1.26
CA TYR A 55 -8.91 2.23 -1.69
C TYR A 55 -10.01 2.11 -2.77
N GLU A 56 -11.18 2.74 -2.55
CA GLU A 56 -12.28 2.70 -3.52
C GLU A 56 -11.90 3.39 -4.83
N ARG A 57 -11.12 4.48 -4.79
CA ARG A 57 -10.55 5.12 -6.00
C ARG A 57 -9.63 4.17 -6.76
N ALA A 58 -8.73 3.46 -6.06
CA ALA A 58 -7.87 2.46 -6.69
C ALA A 58 -8.67 1.32 -7.34
N LYS A 59 -9.71 0.84 -6.67
CA LYS A 59 -10.63 -0.18 -7.21
C LYS A 59 -11.37 0.33 -8.45
N ALA A 60 -11.82 1.57 -8.47
CA ALA A 60 -12.47 2.19 -9.63
C ALA A 60 -11.53 2.33 -10.84
N CYS A 61 -10.22 2.40 -10.61
CA CYS A 61 -9.20 2.41 -11.65
C CYS A 61 -8.64 1.01 -12.00
N ASP A 62 -9.28 -0.07 -11.53
CA ASP A 62 -8.82 -1.46 -11.70
C ASP A 62 -7.38 -1.71 -11.20
N LEU A 63 -6.93 -0.92 -10.23
CA LEU A 63 -5.60 -1.08 -9.63
C LEU A 63 -5.58 -2.21 -8.60
N PRO A 64 -4.46 -2.97 -8.51
CA PRO A 64 -4.27 -3.90 -7.42
C PRO A 64 -4.09 -3.11 -6.12
N ALA A 65 -5.04 -3.26 -5.20
CA ALA A 65 -5.04 -2.55 -3.93
C ALA A 65 -5.48 -3.47 -2.78
N VAL A 66 -4.93 -3.23 -1.60
CA VAL A 66 -5.27 -3.91 -0.34
C VAL A 66 -5.66 -2.85 0.69
N TYR A 67 -6.87 -2.98 1.21
CA TYR A 67 -7.36 -2.17 2.32
C TYR A 67 -6.95 -2.81 3.66
N VAL A 68 -6.02 -2.18 4.37
CA VAL A 68 -5.44 -2.74 5.59
C VAL A 68 -6.29 -2.38 6.82
N GLU A 69 -7.16 -3.29 7.23
CA GLU A 69 -8.05 -3.09 8.38
C GLU A 69 -7.30 -3.22 9.71
N ALA A 70 -6.32 -4.13 9.76
CA ALA A 70 -5.55 -4.44 10.95
C ALA A 70 -4.80 -3.21 11.50
N LYS A 71 -4.76 -3.12 12.83
CA LYS A 71 -4.09 -2.02 13.56
C LYS A 71 -2.65 -2.37 13.91
N ASP A 72 -2.42 -3.60 14.35
CA ASP A 72 -1.11 -4.07 14.80
C ASP A 72 -0.30 -4.65 13.64
N ILE A 73 1.02 -4.42 13.67
CA ILE A 73 1.90 -4.75 12.55
C ILE A 73 1.87 -6.24 12.18
N VAL A 74 1.77 -7.12 13.17
CA VAL A 74 1.76 -8.57 12.96
C VAL A 74 0.49 -8.97 12.21
N ASP A 75 -0.65 -8.40 12.60
CA ASP A 75 -1.94 -8.66 11.96
C ASP A 75 -2.01 -8.04 10.56
N GLN A 76 -1.40 -6.87 10.35
CA GLN A 76 -1.28 -6.26 9.02
C GLN A 76 -0.51 -7.17 8.06
N LEU A 77 0.63 -7.71 8.51
CA LEU A 77 1.42 -8.65 7.70
C LEU A 77 0.67 -9.95 7.45
N ALA A 78 -0.01 -10.49 8.47
CA ALA A 78 -0.84 -11.68 8.30
C ALA A 78 -2.00 -11.45 7.32
N GLN A 79 -2.60 -10.26 7.32
CA GLN A 79 -3.63 -9.86 6.38
C GLN A 79 -3.09 -9.82 4.95
N LEU A 80 -1.94 -9.15 4.71
CA LEU A 80 -1.32 -9.10 3.38
C LEU A 80 -1.05 -10.49 2.80
N VAL A 81 -0.55 -11.42 3.63
CA VAL A 81 -0.28 -12.81 3.20
C VAL A 81 -1.55 -13.57 2.83
N ARG A 82 -2.71 -13.20 3.38
CA ARG A 82 -4.01 -13.83 3.04
C ARG A 82 -4.60 -13.25 1.76
N GLU A 83 -4.50 -11.95 1.57
CA GLU A 83 -5.10 -11.24 0.43
C GLU A 83 -4.28 -11.33 -0.85
N LEU A 84 -2.97 -11.54 -0.74
CA LEU A 84 -2.04 -11.56 -1.87
C LEU A 84 -1.61 -12.98 -2.29
N LYS A 85 -2.44 -14.00 -2.00
CA LYS A 85 -2.19 -15.39 -2.40
C LYS A 85 -2.39 -15.64 -3.88
#